data_AF-A0A925EAV7-F1
#
_entry.id   AF-A0A925EAV7-F1
#
_cell.length_a   1.000
_cell.length_b   1.000
_cell.length_c   1.000
_cell.angle_alpha   90.00
_cell.angle_beta   90.00
_cell.angle_gamma   90.00
#
_symmetry.space_group_name_H-M   'P 1'
#
loop_
_entity.id
_entity.type
_entity.pdbx_description
1 polymer ?
#
loop_
_entity_poly.entity_id
_entity_poly.type
_entity_poly.pdbx_seq_one_letter_code
_entity_poly.pdbx_strand_id
1 'polypeptide(L)'
;MPISSNYKDLFHIPLTKDKLTLFQLLLDANTLTVDLALALLKVIHRELSIHQNRDRSVYKHYAEVIAYLDHHIPEMLQQVVNAWDTRGITAPMEWFSHKDPTDQSFG
;
A
#
# COMPACT_ATOMS: atom_id res chain seq x y z
N MET A 1 -29.87 -17.91 -20.88
CA MET A 1 -29.92 -17.03 -19.70
C MET A 1 -29.57 -15.62 -20.15
N PRO A 2 -30.37 -14.59 -19.84
CA PRO A 2 -30.08 -13.24 -20.29
C PRO A 2 -28.87 -12.70 -19.52
N ILE A 3 -27.87 -12.24 -20.26
CA ILE A 3 -26.72 -11.52 -19.73
C ILE A 3 -27.26 -10.13 -19.39
N SER A 4 -27.72 -9.92 -18.16
CA SER A 4 -28.02 -8.59 -17.66
C SER A 4 -26.68 -7.87 -17.43
N SER A 5 -26.05 -7.47 -18.53
CA SER A 5 -24.89 -6.60 -18.55
C SER A 5 -25.31 -5.27 -17.96
N ASN A 6 -25.15 -5.12 -16.65
CA ASN A 6 -25.34 -3.84 -15.99
C ASN A 6 -24.13 -2.97 -16.33
N TYR A 7 -24.12 -2.38 -17.52
CA TYR A 7 -23.04 -1.51 -18.02
C TYR A 7 -22.73 -0.33 -17.07
N LYS A 8 -23.60 -0.07 -16.08
CA LYS A 8 -23.38 0.90 -15.00
C LYS A 8 -22.25 0.49 -14.04
N ASP A 9 -21.95 -0.80 -13.89
CA ASP A 9 -20.82 -1.26 -13.07
C ASP A 9 -19.47 -0.84 -13.65
N LEU A 10 -19.38 -0.62 -14.97
CA LEU A 10 -18.15 -0.15 -15.61
C LEU A 10 -17.73 1.27 -15.19
N PHE A 11 -18.67 2.06 -14.68
CA PHE A 11 -18.44 3.44 -14.23
C PHE A 11 -18.51 3.58 -12.71
N HIS A 12 -18.61 2.47 -11.98
CA HIS A 12 -18.58 2.51 -10.52
C HIS A 12 -17.19 2.95 -10.06
N ILE A 13 -17.13 3.96 -9.18
CA ILE A 13 -15.88 4.40 -8.58
C ILE A 13 -15.44 3.33 -7.58
N PRO A 14 -14.34 2.60 -7.82
CA PRO A 14 -13.94 1.51 -6.94
C PRO A 14 -13.63 2.03 -5.54
N LEU A 15 -14.12 1.33 -4.53
CA LEU A 15 -13.85 1.64 -3.14
C LEU A 15 -12.42 1.21 -2.79
N THR A 16 -11.90 1.74 -1.68
CA THR A 16 -10.55 1.39 -1.19
C THR A 16 -10.38 -0.13 -0.97
N LYS A 17 -11.44 -0.82 -0.52
CA LYS A 17 -11.45 -2.29 -0.40
C LYS A 17 -11.25 -2.99 -1.75
N ASP A 18 -11.88 -2.50 -2.81
CA ASP A 18 -11.83 -3.13 -4.14
C ASP A 18 -10.42 -2.96 -4.74
N LYS A 19 -9.78 -1.82 -4.46
CA LYS A 19 -8.39 -1.53 -4.85
C LYS A 19 -7.40 -2.42 -4.11
N LEU A 20 -7.62 -2.67 -2.81
CA LEU A 20 -6.83 -3.62 -2.03
C LEU A 20 -6.99 -5.05 -2.55
N THR A 21 -8.22 -5.47 -2.86
CA THR A 21 -8.47 -6.78 -3.47
C THR A 21 -7.75 -6.92 -4.81
N LEU A 22 -7.80 -5.89 -5.66
CA LEU A 22 -7.04 -5.89 -6.92
C LEU A 22 -5.53 -5.99 -6.68
N PHE A 23 -5.00 -5.24 -5.72
CA PHE A 23 -3.58 -5.30 -5.36
C PHE A 23 -3.17 -6.73 -4.95
N GLN A 24 -3.95 -7.36 -4.06
CA GLN A 24 -3.70 -8.72 -3.61
C GLN A 24 -3.75 -9.72 -4.76
N LEU A 25 -4.73 -9.61 -5.66
CA LEU A 25 -4.83 -10.49 -6.83
C LEU A 25 -3.61 -10.37 -7.74
N LEU A 26 -3.10 -9.15 -7.97
CA LEU A 26 -1.91 -8.91 -8.78
C LEU A 26 -0.65 -9.47 -8.12
N LEU A 27 -0.58 -9.36 -6.80
CA LEU A 27 0.50 -9.90 -5.98
C LEU A 27 0.50 -11.44 -6.03
N ASP A 28 -0.65 -12.08 -5.79
CA ASP A 28 -0.82 -13.53 -5.82
C ASP A 28 -0.56 -14.11 -7.22
N ALA A 29 -0.94 -13.37 -8.26
CA ALA A 29 -0.67 -13.74 -9.66
C ALA A 29 0.78 -13.46 -10.10
N ASN A 30 1.61 -12.86 -9.24
CA ASN A 30 2.98 -12.42 -9.54
C ASN A 30 3.07 -11.51 -10.79
N THR A 31 2.02 -10.71 -11.02
CA THR A 31 1.90 -9.75 -12.13
C THR A 31 2.05 -8.31 -11.66
N LEU A 32 2.26 -8.10 -10.36
CA LEU A 32 2.43 -6.80 -9.77
C LEU A 32 3.80 -6.20 -10.17
N THR A 33 3.76 -5.10 -10.92
CA THR A 33 4.95 -4.30 -11.24
C THR A 33 5.12 -3.17 -10.24
N VAL A 34 6.33 -2.61 -10.14
CA VAL A 34 6.63 -1.49 -9.24
C VAL A 34 5.75 -0.27 -9.53
N ASP A 35 5.56 0.10 -10.80
CA ASP A 35 4.72 1.24 -11.18
C ASP A 35 3.25 1.03 -10.78
N LEU A 36 2.75 -0.19 -10.94
CA LEU A 36 1.38 -0.54 -10.58
C LEU A 36 1.19 -0.56 -9.07
N ALA A 37 2.16 -1.12 -8.35
CA ALA A 37 2.19 -1.10 -6.89
C ALA A 37 2.22 0.32 -6.35
N LEU A 38 3.08 1.17 -6.92
CA LEU A 38 3.19 2.58 -6.58
C LEU A 38 1.86 3.32 -6.79
N ALA A 39 1.24 3.14 -7.96
CA ALA A 39 -0.02 3.80 -8.30
C ALA A 39 -1.15 3.37 -7.36
N LEU A 40 -1.32 2.07 -7.13
CA LEU A 40 -2.37 1.52 -6.27
C LEU A 40 -2.17 1.90 -4.81
N LEU A 41 -0.99 1.64 -4.23
CA LEU A 41 -0.72 1.91 -2.83
C LEU A 41 -0.80 3.41 -2.53
N LYS A 42 -0.39 4.29 -3.46
CA LYS A 42 -0.54 5.74 -3.27
C LYS A 42 -2.00 6.16 -3.19
N VAL A 43 -2.87 5.63 -4.05
CA VAL A 43 -4.29 5.94 -4.05
C VAL A 43 -4.96 5.40 -2.78
N ILE A 44 -4.66 4.14 -2.41
CA ILE A 44 -5.18 3.49 -1.21
C ILE A 44 -4.75 4.27 0.04
N HIS A 45 -3.46 4.59 0.16
CA HIS A 45 -2.92 5.35 1.28
C HIS A 45 -3.60 6.72 1.40
N ARG A 46 -3.74 7.45 0.30
CA ARG A 46 -4.42 8.77 0.29
C ARG A 46 -5.88 8.65 0.77
N GLU A 47 -6.61 7.65 0.28
CA GLU A 47 -8.02 7.45 0.65
C GLU A 47 -8.19 7.10 2.12
N LEU A 48 -7.32 6.23 2.66
CA LEU A 48 -7.30 5.86 4.07
C LEU A 48 -6.92 7.04 4.96
N SER A 49 -5.94 7.85 4.55
CA SER A 49 -5.50 9.03 5.31
C SER A 49 -6.58 10.12 5.39
N ILE A 50 -7.47 10.22 4.39
CA ILE A 50 -8.61 11.16 4.40
C ILE A 50 -9.78 10.61 5.23
N HIS A 51 -10.00 9.29 5.22
CA HIS A 51 -11.19 8.65 5.79
C HIS A 51 -10.87 7.73 6.99
N GLN A 52 -9.86 8.09 7.80
CA GLN A 52 -9.26 7.26 8.86
C GLN A 52 -10.26 6.57 9.82
N ASN A 53 -11.50 7.06 9.92
CA ASN A 53 -12.53 6.55 10.83
C ASN A 53 -13.61 5.66 10.20
N ARG A 54 -13.61 5.40 8.88
CA ARG A 54 -14.76 4.72 8.25
C ARG A 54 -14.73 3.19 8.31
N ASP A 55 -13.56 2.56 8.23
CA ASP A 55 -13.49 1.09 8.23
C ASP A 55 -12.16 0.55 8.75
N ARG A 56 -12.14 0.13 10.01
CA ARG A 56 -10.95 -0.45 10.67
C ARG A 56 -10.48 -1.74 9.99
N SER A 57 -11.40 -2.50 9.38
CA SER A 57 -11.05 -3.76 8.72
C SER A 57 -10.21 -3.51 7.47
N VAL A 58 -10.55 -2.48 6.70
CA VAL A 58 -9.81 -2.07 5.50
C VAL A 58 -8.42 -1.54 5.87
N TYR A 59 -8.30 -0.77 6.94
CA TYR A 59 -6.99 -0.32 7.43
C TYR A 59 -6.11 -1.50 7.89
N LYS A 60 -6.69 -2.46 8.64
CA LYS A 60 -5.97 -3.68 9.06
C LYS A 60 -5.46 -4.45 7.85
N HIS A 61 -6.31 -4.64 6.84
CA HIS A 61 -5.92 -5.35 5.62
C HIS A 61 -4.81 -4.61 4.85
N TYR A 62 -4.88 -3.27 4.76
CA TYR A 62 -3.80 -2.47 4.20
C TYR A 62 -2.48 -2.66 4.96
N ALA A 63 -2.50 -2.66 6.30
CA ALA A 63 -1.30 -2.89 7.10
C ALA A 63 -0.71 -4.29 6.90
N GLU A 64 -1.55 -5.32 6.76
CA GLU A 64 -1.12 -6.68 6.46
C GLU A 64 -0.43 -6.78 5.09
N VAL A 65 -0.96 -6.09 4.07
CA VAL A 65 -0.34 -6.03 2.73
C VAL A 65 1.03 -5.35 2.80
N ILE A 66 1.14 -4.22 3.52
CA ILE A 66 2.43 -3.53 3.68
C ILE A 66 3.45 -4.42 4.41
N ALA A 67 3.03 -5.11 5.48
CA ALA A 67 3.89 -6.04 6.21
C ALA A 67 4.34 -7.22 5.33
N TYR A 68 3.45 -7.74 4.48
CA TYR A 68 3.81 -8.78 3.52
C TYR A 68 4.88 -8.28 2.54
N LEU A 69 4.73 -7.08 1.98
CA LEU A 69 5.72 -6.52 1.07
C LEU A 69 7.06 -6.29 1.75
N ASP A 70 7.07 -5.82 3.00
CA ASP A 70 8.29 -5.62 3.79
C ASP A 70 9.05 -6.93 4.00
N HIS A 71 8.33 -8.03 4.27
CA HIS A 71 8.95 -9.33 4.51
C HIS A 71 9.33 -10.11 3.25
N HIS A 72 8.53 -10.01 2.18
CA HIS A 72 8.68 -10.86 1.01
C HIS A 72 9.27 -10.16 -0.21
N ILE A 73 9.02 -8.85 -0.38
CA ILE A 73 9.46 -8.07 -1.55
C ILE A 73 9.94 -6.67 -1.11
N PRO A 74 10.93 -6.59 -0.19
CA PRO A 74 11.35 -5.34 0.43
C PRO A 74 11.84 -4.32 -0.59
N GLU A 75 12.44 -4.77 -1.70
CA GLU A 75 12.93 -3.88 -2.75
C GLU A 75 11.78 -3.12 -3.43
N MET A 76 10.64 -3.78 -3.65
CA MET A 76 9.46 -3.13 -4.21
C MET A 76 8.88 -2.13 -3.23
N LEU A 77 8.78 -2.50 -1.95
CA LEU A 77 8.29 -1.59 -0.92
C LEU A 77 9.18 -0.34 -0.81
N GLN A 78 10.51 -0.53 -0.80
CA GLN A 78 11.46 0.59 -0.78
C GLN A 78 11.31 1.49 -2.00
N GLN A 79 11.16 0.94 -3.20
CA GLN A 79 10.95 1.75 -4.40
C GLN A 79 9.65 2.54 -4.33
N VAL A 80 8.57 1.93 -3.82
CA VAL A 80 7.29 2.59 -3.63
C VAL A 80 7.39 3.74 -2.63
N VAL A 81 7.99 3.49 -1.46
CA VAL A 81 8.16 4.49 -0.39
C VAL A 81 9.10 5.62 -0.82
N ASN A 82 10.22 5.31 -1.45
CA ASN A 82 11.16 6.31 -1.96
C ASN A 82 10.52 7.21 -3.02
N ALA A 83 9.66 6.65 -3.87
CA ALA A 83 8.90 7.40 -4.87
C ALA A 83 7.79 8.28 -4.27
N TRP A 84 7.36 8.02 -3.04
CA TRP A 84 6.50 8.93 -2.27
C TRP A 84 7.32 10.10 -1.71
N ASP A 85 8.51 9.84 -1.19
CA ASP A 85 9.39 10.84 -0.58
C ASP A 85 9.96 11.84 -1.61
N THR A 86 10.43 11.35 -2.76
CA THR A 86 11.03 12.19 -3.84
C THR A 86 10.05 13.17 -4.51
N ARG A 87 8.74 13.05 -4.25
CA ARG A 87 7.72 14.00 -4.76
C ARG A 87 7.24 15.02 -3.71
N GLY A 88 7.87 15.04 -2.52
CA GLY A 88 7.83 16.16 -1.59
C GLY A 88 6.46 16.57 -1.06
N ILE A 89 5.77 15.70 -0.29
CA ILE A 89 4.76 16.11 0.71
C ILE A 89 4.72 15.11 1.87
N THR A 90 5.75 15.04 2.70
CA THR A 90 5.69 14.87 4.17
C THR A 90 7.11 14.75 4.72
N ALA A 91 7.35 15.36 5.88
CA ALA A 91 8.60 15.29 6.64
C ALA A 91 9.15 13.86 6.74
N PRO A 92 10.47 13.67 6.87
CA PRO A 92 11.11 12.37 6.99
C PRO A 92 10.43 11.57 8.10
N MET A 93 9.69 10.54 7.71
CA MET A 93 9.00 9.68 8.66
C MET A 93 10.06 8.72 9.24
N GLU A 94 10.52 9.04 10.45
CA GLU A 94 11.42 8.23 11.29
C GLU A 94 10.76 6.89 11.72
N TRP A 95 10.32 6.05 10.78
CA TRP A 95 9.72 4.74 11.10
C TRP A 95 10.75 3.64 11.31
N PHE A 96 12.00 3.86 10.92
CA PHE A 96 13.04 2.82 10.95
C PHE A 96 14.26 3.18 11.81
N SER A 97 14.19 4.24 12.63
CA SER A 97 15.27 4.59 13.55
C SER A 97 15.05 3.98 14.94
N HIS A 98 14.80 2.68 15.00
CA HIS A 98 15.22 1.90 16.16
C HIS A 98 16.63 1.38 15.86
N LYS A 99 17.63 2.28 15.98
CA LYS A 99 19.00 1.85 16.26
C LYS A 99 18.97 1.25 17.67
N ASP A 100 19.31 -0.03 17.78
CA ASP A 100 19.89 -0.57 19.00
C ASP A 100 20.98 0.38 19.52
N PRO A 101 20.83 1.01 20.70
CA PRO A 101 21.96 1.55 21.39
C PRO A 101 22.47 0.42 22.28
N THR A 102 23.58 -0.21 21.92
CA THR A 102 24.77 -0.33 22.77
C THR A 102 25.75 -1.29 22.08
N ASP A 103 26.38 -0.81 21.00
CA ASP A 103 27.77 -1.14 20.75
C ASP A 103 28.52 0.20 20.64
N GLN A 104 28.97 0.68 21.79
CA GLN A 104 30.02 1.68 21.84
C GLN A 104 31.03 1.21 22.87
N SER A 105 32.12 0.70 22.30
CA SER A 105 33.25 0.09 22.92
C SER A 105 34.24 1.12 23.49
N PHE A 106 35.16 0.61 24.31
CA PHE A 106 36.46 1.16 24.74
C PHE A 106 36.57 2.05 25.99
N GLY A 107 37.43 1.60 26.92
CA GLY A 107 37.97 2.31 28.07
C GLY A 107 38.56 1.36 29.10
#